data_AF-A0A402CTI9-F1
#
_entry.id   AF-A0A402CTI9-F1
#
_cell.length_a   1.000
_cell.length_b   1.000
_cell.length_c   1.000
_cell.angle_alpha   90.00
_cell.angle_beta   90.00
_cell.angle_gamma   90.00
#
_symmetry.space_group_name_H-M   'P 1'
#
loop_
_entity.id
_entity.type
_entity.pdbx_description
1 polymer ?
#
loop_
_entity_poly.entity_id
_entity_poly.type
_entity_poly.pdbx_seq_one_letter_code
_entity_poly.pdbx_strand_id
1 'polypeptide(L)'
;MAAWKLAVGVTAFLAAVPAMADIPGEYTTTQRVDGGAVKYTLKLNDNGDAELISEKQDSPRLDWRNKRDYGDILDRIDRDGKAVHAGKWRRSRDQDFTVSFDRLRYGSRSDSEWMFTKGNVDGDRVSLDGAKRSLYGERTDFRFSRVKGRSNNNGLIIGAAMLALGAIIALNSNKHHDSSHQEDFKDLTTESNGKGE
;
A
#
# COMPACT_ATOMS: atom_id res chain seq x y z
N MET A 1 -62.87 -30.14 36.98
CA MET A 1 -62.61 -29.29 35.79
C MET A 1 -61.11 -29.00 35.77
N ALA A 2 -60.36 -29.60 34.84
CA ALA A 2 -58.91 -29.43 34.74
C ALA A 2 -58.59 -28.39 33.66
N ALA A 3 -57.93 -27.30 34.04
CA ALA A 3 -57.48 -26.26 33.12
C ALA A 3 -56.06 -26.58 32.62
N TRP A 4 -55.93 -26.87 31.33
CA TRP A 4 -54.62 -27.01 30.68
C TRP A 4 -54.19 -25.63 30.17
N LYS A 5 -53.05 -25.13 30.67
CA LYS A 5 -52.39 -23.94 30.13
C LYS A 5 -51.44 -24.38 29.02
N LEU A 6 -51.77 -24.07 27.77
CA LEU A 6 -50.86 -24.19 26.64
C LEU A 6 -49.85 -23.03 26.71
N ALA A 7 -48.60 -23.35 27.01
CA ALA A 7 -47.49 -22.41 26.88
C ALA A 7 -47.13 -22.30 25.40
N VAL A 8 -47.40 -21.14 24.80
CA VAL A 8 -46.96 -20.83 23.44
C VAL A 8 -45.49 -20.41 23.52
N GLY A 9 -44.59 -21.32 23.14
CA GLY A 9 -43.16 -21.03 23.03
C GLY A 9 -42.90 -20.14 21.81
N VAL A 10 -42.52 -18.89 22.04
CA VAL A 10 -42.01 -18.02 20.98
C VAL A 10 -40.54 -18.38 20.76
N THR A 11 -40.29 -19.18 19.73
CA THR A 11 -38.93 -19.48 19.27
C THR A 11 -38.35 -18.23 18.59
N ALA A 12 -37.56 -17.46 19.33
CA ALA A 12 -36.81 -16.34 18.78
C ALA A 12 -35.66 -16.87 17.92
N PHE A 13 -35.79 -16.77 16.59
CA PHE A 13 -34.67 -16.94 15.67
C PHE A 13 -33.74 -15.73 15.82
N LEU A 14 -32.60 -15.92 16.48
CA LEU A 14 -31.47 -14.99 16.44
C LEU A 14 -30.86 -15.07 15.03
N ALA A 15 -31.29 -14.19 14.13
CA ALA A 15 -30.60 -13.99 12.87
C ALA A 15 -29.21 -13.41 13.19
N ALA A 16 -28.15 -14.18 12.92
CA ALA A 16 -26.79 -13.68 12.96
C ALA A 16 -26.67 -12.58 11.89
N VAL A 17 -26.72 -11.32 12.30
CA VAL A 17 -26.40 -10.20 11.42
C VAL A 17 -24.92 -10.38 11.02
N PRO A 18 -24.58 -10.52 9.73
CA PRO A 18 -23.19 -10.62 9.33
C PRO A 18 -22.46 -9.38 9.86
N ALA A 19 -21.43 -9.60 10.66
CA ALA A 19 -20.60 -8.52 11.17
C ALA A 19 -20.05 -7.76 9.95
N MET A 20 -20.47 -6.51 9.78
CA MET A 20 -19.93 -5.67 8.72
C MET A 20 -18.41 -5.59 8.90
N ALA A 21 -17.65 -5.71 7.80
CA ALA A 21 -16.20 -5.61 7.87
C ALA A 21 -15.82 -4.27 8.51
N ASP A 22 -14.92 -4.31 9.49
CA ASP A 22 -14.36 -3.12 10.09
C ASP A 22 -13.38 -2.49 9.09
N ILE A 23 -13.71 -1.32 8.53
CA ILE A 23 -12.89 -0.61 7.51
C ILE A 23 -11.97 0.45 8.14
N PRO A 24 -12.37 1.15 9.22
CA PRO A 24 -11.44 2.00 9.96
C PRO A 24 -10.18 1.24 10.38
N GLY A 25 -9.05 1.94 10.37
CA GLY A 25 -7.77 1.37 10.77
C GLY A 25 -6.57 1.97 10.03
N GLU A 26 -5.40 1.42 10.37
CA GLU A 26 -4.14 1.72 9.72
C GLU A 26 -3.69 0.53 8.87
N TYR A 27 -3.26 0.80 7.66
CA TYR A 27 -2.83 -0.21 6.69
C TYR A 27 -1.52 0.22 6.05
N THR A 28 -0.63 -0.74 5.79
CA THR A 28 0.69 -0.44 5.22
C THR A 28 0.99 -1.31 4.01
N THR A 29 1.79 -0.76 3.10
CA THR A 29 2.43 -1.50 2.02
C THR A 29 3.80 -0.90 1.74
N THR A 30 4.67 -1.63 1.07
CA THR A 30 5.98 -1.13 0.66
C THR A 30 6.21 -1.54 -0.78
N GLN A 31 6.48 -0.56 -1.64
CA GLN A 31 6.80 -0.78 -3.04
C GLN A 31 8.31 -0.62 -3.22
N ARG A 32 8.93 -1.61 -3.88
CA ARG A 32 10.34 -1.57 -4.27
C ARG A 32 10.49 -0.69 -5.51
N VAL A 33 11.40 0.26 -5.43
CA VAL A 33 11.74 1.19 -6.51
C VAL A 33 13.20 0.96 -6.86
N ASP A 34 13.63 1.19 -8.11
CA ASP A 34 15.07 1.05 -8.40
C ASP A 34 15.89 2.01 -7.51
N GLY A 35 16.92 1.48 -6.86
CA GLY A 35 17.72 2.18 -5.86
C GLY A 35 17.08 2.34 -4.47
N GLY A 36 15.85 1.85 -4.22
CA GLY A 36 15.27 1.95 -2.88
C GLY A 36 13.86 1.39 -2.69
N ALA A 37 13.10 2.02 -1.80
CA ALA A 37 11.73 1.65 -1.52
C ALA A 37 10.92 2.83 -0.98
N VAL A 38 9.61 2.78 -1.23
CA VAL A 38 8.63 3.71 -0.65
C VAL A 38 7.65 2.91 0.19
N LYS A 39 7.52 3.30 1.46
CA LYS A 39 6.49 2.78 2.35
C LYS A 39 5.27 3.68 2.26
N TYR A 40 4.11 3.07 2.08
CA TYR A 40 2.82 3.75 2.11
C TYR A 40 2.03 3.31 3.33
N THR A 41 1.46 4.26 4.06
CA THR A 41 0.57 4.02 5.19
C THR A 41 -0.76 4.71 4.91
N LEU A 42 -1.83 3.94 4.78
CA LEU A 42 -3.20 4.42 4.66
C LEU A 42 -3.87 4.39 6.03
N LYS A 43 -4.38 5.53 6.49
CA LYS A 43 -5.19 5.65 7.71
C LYS A 43 -6.61 6.02 7.33
N LEU A 44 -7.57 5.23 7.79
CA LEU A 44 -9.00 5.47 7.65
C LEU A 44 -9.58 5.63 9.06
N ASN A 45 -9.93 6.85 9.46
CA ASN A 45 -10.43 7.13 10.81
C ASN A 45 -11.96 6.99 10.86
N ASP A 46 -12.50 6.66 12.03
CA ASP A 46 -13.97 6.50 12.25
C ASP A 46 -14.78 7.76 11.91
N ASN A 47 -14.17 8.94 12.03
CA ASN A 47 -14.80 10.22 11.72
C ASN A 47 -14.88 10.53 10.21
N GLY A 48 -14.42 9.62 9.35
CA GLY A 48 -14.38 9.79 7.91
C GLY A 48 -13.14 10.53 7.39
N ASP A 49 -12.15 10.84 8.24
CA ASP A 49 -10.85 11.38 7.80
C ASP A 49 -9.98 10.27 7.22
N ALA A 50 -9.25 10.61 6.15
CA ALA A 50 -8.29 9.71 5.52
C ALA A 50 -6.92 10.38 5.38
N GLU A 51 -5.86 9.60 5.57
CA GLU A 51 -4.48 10.02 5.29
C GLU A 51 -3.75 8.93 4.51
N LEU A 52 -3.09 9.29 3.42
CA LEU A 52 -2.08 8.46 2.77
C LEU A 52 -0.71 9.08 3.02
N ILE A 53 0.10 8.39 3.81
CA ILE A 53 1.45 8.79 4.17
C ILE A 53 2.41 8.04 3.26
N SER A 54 3.26 8.76 2.54
CA SER A 54 4.33 8.20 1.72
C SER A 54 5.66 8.52 2.38
N GLU A 55 6.45 7.49 2.68
CA GLU A 55 7.72 7.59 3.40
C GLU A 55 8.83 6.95 2.60
N LYS A 56 9.94 7.67 2.48
CA LYS A 56 11.17 7.16 1.88
C LYS A 56 11.85 6.20 2.86
N GLN A 57 12.12 4.96 2.44
CA GLN A 57 12.85 3.97 3.27
C GLN A 57 14.33 3.83 2.91
N ASP A 58 14.68 4.08 1.65
CA ASP A 58 16.05 4.12 1.10
C ASP A 58 16.16 5.31 0.13
N SER A 59 17.09 5.38 -0.82
CA SER A 59 17.15 6.48 -1.80
C SER A 59 16.72 6.02 -3.21
N PRO A 60 15.40 5.94 -3.50
CA PRO A 60 14.92 5.70 -4.86
C PRO A 60 15.59 6.61 -5.88
N ARG A 61 15.99 6.06 -7.02
CA ARG A 61 16.51 6.86 -8.13
C ARG A 61 15.39 7.73 -8.70
N LEU A 62 15.67 9.00 -8.96
CA LEU A 62 14.71 9.96 -9.52
C LEU A 62 14.81 10.09 -11.05
N ASP A 63 15.05 8.98 -11.73
CA ASP A 63 15.08 8.96 -13.20
C ASP A 63 13.67 8.98 -13.80
N TRP A 64 13.59 9.19 -15.12
CA TRP A 64 12.32 9.30 -15.83
C TRP A 64 11.46 8.02 -15.75
N ARG A 65 12.06 6.83 -15.59
CA ARG A 65 11.30 5.57 -15.49
C ARG A 65 10.61 5.49 -14.14
N ASN A 66 11.35 5.74 -13.06
CA ASN A 66 10.78 5.74 -11.72
C ASN A 66 9.73 6.85 -11.55
N LYS A 67 9.97 8.05 -12.12
CA LYS A 67 8.95 9.12 -12.09
C LYS A 67 7.70 8.78 -12.89
N ARG A 68 7.82 8.08 -14.02
CA ARG A 68 6.64 7.59 -14.75
C ARG A 68 5.85 6.58 -13.91
N ASP A 69 6.56 5.61 -13.33
CA ASP A 69 5.92 4.49 -12.65
C ASP A 69 5.33 4.90 -11.29
N TYR A 70 6.02 5.76 -10.52
CA TYR A 70 5.62 6.12 -9.15
C TYR A 70 5.19 7.58 -9.00
N GLY A 71 5.38 8.42 -10.02
CA GLY A 71 4.94 9.81 -10.04
C GLY A 71 5.85 10.79 -9.31
N ASP A 72 5.40 12.05 -9.27
CA ASP A 72 6.10 13.17 -8.65
C ASP A 72 6.15 13.06 -7.11
N ILE A 73 5.46 12.10 -6.50
CA ILE A 73 5.57 11.82 -5.06
C ILE A 73 7.02 11.52 -4.67
N LEU A 74 7.79 10.88 -5.55
CA LEU A 74 9.20 10.57 -5.32
C LEU A 74 10.01 11.84 -5.08
N ASP A 75 9.76 12.92 -5.84
CA ASP A 75 10.46 14.20 -5.65
C ASP A 75 10.13 14.83 -4.29
N ARG A 76 8.90 14.64 -3.79
CA ARG A 76 8.45 15.19 -2.51
C ARG A 76 9.11 14.45 -1.35
N ILE A 77 9.07 13.11 -1.37
CA ILE A 77 9.62 12.30 -0.30
C ILE A 77 11.15 12.22 -0.36
N ASP A 78 11.78 12.45 -1.50
CA ASP A 78 13.24 12.51 -1.57
C ASP A 78 13.79 13.72 -0.81
N ARG A 79 13.18 14.89 -1.02
CA ARG A 79 13.56 16.15 -0.37
C ARG A 79 13.21 16.17 1.12
N ASP A 80 11.99 15.76 1.47
CA ASP A 80 11.43 15.99 2.81
C ASP A 80 11.30 14.69 3.64
N GLY A 81 11.71 13.54 3.09
CA GLY A 81 11.65 12.21 3.72
C GLY A 81 10.24 11.61 3.77
N LYS A 82 9.21 12.45 3.84
CA LYS A 82 7.80 12.03 3.88
C LYS A 82 6.87 13.05 3.22
N ALA A 83 5.71 12.55 2.78
CA ALA A 83 4.59 13.37 2.36
C ALA A 83 3.28 12.77 2.90
N VAL A 84 2.35 13.62 3.31
CA VAL A 84 1.02 13.24 3.84
C VAL A 84 -0.05 13.80 2.93
N HIS A 85 -0.84 12.93 2.32
CA HIS A 85 -1.99 13.30 1.52
C HIS A 85 -3.25 13.11 2.36
N ALA A 86 -3.81 14.21 2.85
CA ALA A 86 -5.00 14.22 3.69
C ALA A 86 -6.27 14.37 2.87
N GLY A 87 -7.36 13.81 3.40
CA GLY A 87 -8.63 13.74 2.70
C GLY A 87 -9.76 13.18 3.55
N LYS A 88 -10.79 12.69 2.87
CA LYS A 88 -11.96 12.03 3.44
C LYS A 88 -12.17 10.68 2.80
N TRP A 89 -12.73 9.75 3.56
CA TRP A 89 -13.23 8.48 3.03
C TRP A 89 -14.68 8.27 3.44
N ARG A 90 -15.39 7.46 2.65
CA ARG A 90 -16.77 7.08 2.93
C ARG A 90 -17.01 5.64 2.51
N ARG A 91 -17.66 4.87 3.37
CA ARG A 91 -18.18 3.56 3.03
C ARG A 91 -19.22 3.69 1.91
N SER A 92 -19.12 2.84 0.90
CA SER A 92 -20.06 2.79 -0.23
C SER A 92 -20.96 1.56 -0.14
N ARG A 93 -20.37 0.39 0.19
CA ARG A 93 -21.05 -0.89 0.46
C ARG A 93 -20.27 -1.62 1.57
N ASP A 94 -20.66 -2.85 1.90
CA ASP A 94 -20.11 -3.60 3.04
C ASP A 94 -18.58 -3.65 3.06
N GLN A 95 -17.96 -3.99 1.94
CA GLN A 95 -16.50 -4.07 1.78
C GLN A 95 -15.92 -2.95 0.92
N ASP A 96 -16.77 -2.14 0.27
CA ASP A 96 -16.33 -1.10 -0.65
C ASP A 96 -16.36 0.29 0.00
N PHE A 97 -15.36 1.09 -0.31
CA PHE A 97 -15.29 2.48 0.13
C PHE A 97 -14.72 3.38 -0.97
N THR A 98 -14.88 4.68 -0.80
CA THR A 98 -14.23 5.70 -1.64
C THR A 98 -13.34 6.56 -0.77
N VAL A 99 -12.23 7.01 -1.33
CA VAL A 99 -11.33 7.98 -0.69
C VAL A 99 -11.10 9.14 -1.65
N SER A 100 -11.19 10.35 -1.12
CA SER A 100 -10.87 11.59 -1.79
C SER A 100 -9.83 12.32 -0.97
N PHE A 101 -8.63 12.48 -1.52
CA PHE A 101 -7.58 13.31 -0.96
C PHE A 101 -7.52 14.65 -1.69
N ASP A 102 -7.29 15.72 -0.95
CA ASP A 102 -7.30 17.09 -1.49
C ASP A 102 -6.10 17.93 -1.05
N ARG A 103 -5.36 17.48 -0.02
CA ARG A 103 -4.27 18.25 0.56
C ARG A 103 -3.00 17.42 0.71
N LEU A 104 -1.96 17.77 -0.05
CA LEU A 104 -0.65 17.15 0.08
C LEU A 104 0.28 18.04 0.92
N ARG A 105 0.82 17.50 2.01
CA ARG A 105 1.76 18.18 2.90
C ARG A 105 3.12 17.49 2.87
N TYR A 106 4.18 18.26 2.71
CA TYR A 106 5.56 17.76 2.68
C TYR A 106 6.50 18.89 3.12
N GLY A 107 7.45 18.59 4.02
CA GLY A 107 8.23 19.62 4.70
C GLY A 107 7.32 20.66 5.38
N SER A 108 7.57 21.94 5.10
CA SER A 108 6.72 23.07 5.53
C SER A 108 5.64 23.47 4.51
N ARG A 109 5.53 22.75 3.39
CA ARG A 109 4.64 23.08 2.27
C ARG A 109 3.32 22.30 2.34
N SER A 110 2.31 22.86 1.68
CA SER A 110 0.95 22.32 1.66
C SER A 110 0.29 22.71 0.35
N ASP A 111 0.17 21.73 -0.56
CA ASP A 111 -0.35 21.93 -1.91
C ASP A 111 -1.77 21.35 -2.02
N SER A 112 -2.61 22.00 -2.84
CA SER A 112 -3.90 21.45 -3.21
C SER A 112 -3.68 20.42 -4.31
N GLU A 113 -3.72 19.14 -3.96
CA GLU A 113 -3.50 18.03 -4.87
C GLU A 113 -4.68 17.08 -4.73
N TRP A 114 -5.46 16.89 -5.80
CA TRP A 114 -6.69 16.12 -5.73
C TRP A 114 -6.48 14.70 -6.25
N MET A 115 -6.84 13.71 -5.44
CA MET A 115 -6.82 12.30 -5.81
C MET A 115 -8.11 11.63 -5.36
N PHE A 116 -8.73 10.87 -6.25
CA PHE A 116 -9.90 10.06 -5.93
C PHE A 116 -9.63 8.61 -6.32
N THR A 117 -9.96 7.70 -5.41
CA THR A 117 -9.80 6.25 -5.61
C THR A 117 -10.93 5.49 -4.92
N LYS A 118 -11.23 4.30 -5.46
CA LYS A 118 -12.12 3.33 -4.82
C LYS A 118 -11.26 2.33 -4.09
N GLY A 119 -11.71 1.90 -2.91
CA GLY A 119 -11.07 0.84 -2.18
C GLY A 119 -12.01 -0.30 -1.87
N ASN A 120 -11.43 -1.47 -1.64
CA ASN A 120 -12.13 -2.66 -1.19
C ASN A 120 -11.36 -3.27 0.00
N VAL A 121 -12.10 -3.85 0.94
CA VAL A 121 -11.55 -4.55 2.12
C VAL A 121 -11.84 -6.04 2.01
N ASP A 122 -10.78 -6.83 2.04
CA ASP A 122 -10.81 -8.30 2.10
C ASP A 122 -10.08 -8.76 3.36
N GLY A 123 -10.84 -8.92 4.45
CA GLY A 123 -10.32 -9.25 5.78
C GLY A 123 -9.32 -8.21 6.31
N ASP A 124 -8.06 -8.61 6.40
CA ASP A 124 -6.95 -7.74 6.84
C ASP A 124 -6.28 -6.99 5.68
N ARG A 125 -6.80 -7.07 4.46
CA ARG A 125 -6.22 -6.42 3.28
C ARG A 125 -7.12 -5.31 2.77
N VAL A 126 -6.48 -4.27 2.25
CA VAL A 126 -7.14 -3.17 1.56
C VAL A 126 -6.49 -2.98 0.20
N SER A 127 -7.28 -2.94 -0.86
CA SER A 127 -6.82 -2.46 -2.16
C SER A 127 -7.37 -1.06 -2.43
N LEU A 128 -6.58 -0.22 -3.09
CA LEU A 128 -7.04 1.00 -3.72
C LEU A 128 -6.84 0.88 -5.23
N ASP A 129 -7.93 1.06 -5.98
CA ASP A 129 -7.94 0.93 -7.43
C ASP A 129 -8.04 2.30 -8.10
N GLY A 130 -7.19 2.50 -9.11
CA GLY A 130 -7.33 3.56 -10.12
C GLY A 130 -7.30 4.96 -9.53
N ALA A 131 -6.17 5.39 -8.98
CA ALA A 131 -5.95 6.79 -8.62
C ALA A 131 -5.93 7.65 -9.90
N LYS A 132 -7.07 8.28 -10.23
CA LYS A 132 -7.19 9.13 -11.41
C LYS A 132 -6.54 10.50 -11.13
N ARG A 133 -5.70 10.98 -12.06
CA ARG A 133 -4.97 12.27 -12.00
C ARG A 133 -4.03 12.37 -10.79
N SER A 134 -3.12 11.42 -10.65
CA SER A 134 -2.35 11.32 -9.40
C SER A 134 -0.88 11.68 -9.59
N LEU A 135 -0.36 12.40 -8.60
CA LEU A 135 1.04 12.51 -8.21
C LEU A 135 1.76 11.14 -8.01
N TYR A 136 1.06 10.01 -8.14
CA TYR A 136 1.55 8.66 -7.82
C TYR A 136 1.83 7.78 -9.06
N GLY A 137 1.95 8.39 -10.24
CA GLY A 137 2.42 7.72 -11.45
C GLY A 137 1.45 6.68 -12.02
N GLU A 138 1.99 5.71 -12.76
CA GLU A 138 1.22 4.63 -13.39
C GLU A 138 0.90 3.48 -12.43
N ARG A 139 1.77 3.19 -11.44
CA ARG A 139 1.62 2.08 -10.47
C ARG A 139 0.83 2.50 -9.25
N THR A 140 -0.46 2.76 -9.47
CA THR A 140 -1.39 3.21 -8.43
C THR A 140 -2.25 2.09 -7.82
N ASP A 141 -1.89 0.83 -8.10
CA ASP A 141 -2.53 -0.36 -7.53
C ASP A 141 -1.97 -0.64 -6.13
N PHE A 142 -2.42 0.14 -5.14
CA PHE A 142 -1.97 -0.07 -3.78
C PHE A 142 -2.67 -1.28 -3.15
N ARG A 143 -1.87 -2.18 -2.59
CA ARG A 143 -2.35 -3.34 -1.81
C ARG A 143 -1.75 -3.29 -0.42
N PHE A 144 -2.55 -2.87 0.55
CA PHE A 144 -2.17 -2.71 1.94
C PHE A 144 -2.57 -3.91 2.78
N SER A 145 -1.80 -4.12 3.84
CA SER A 145 -2.14 -5.02 4.94
C SER A 145 -2.39 -4.22 6.21
N ARG A 146 -3.41 -4.59 6.97
CA ARG A 146 -3.77 -3.95 8.23
C ARG A 146 -2.61 -4.06 9.21
N VAL A 147 -2.24 -2.94 9.82
CA VAL A 147 -1.32 -2.91 10.94
C VAL A 147 -2.06 -3.47 12.15
N LYS A 148 -1.65 -4.65 12.62
CA LYS A 148 -2.27 -5.28 13.80
C LYS A 148 -1.80 -4.55 15.06
N GLY A 149 -2.53 -3.52 15.45
CA GLY A 149 -2.46 -2.93 16.78
C GLY A 149 -3.24 -3.79 17.79
N ARG A 150 -2.66 -4.02 18.96
CA ARG A 150 -3.30 -4.71 20.09
C ARG A 150 -4.63 -4.01 20.40
N SER A 151 -5.74 -4.72 20.18
CA SER A 151 -7.09 -4.26 20.52
C SER A 151 -7.18 -4.02 22.02
N ASN A 152 -7.22 -2.75 22.43
CA ASN A 152 -7.65 -2.37 23.76
C ASN A 152 -8.78 -1.36 23.57
N ASN A 153 -9.99 -1.80 23.89
CA ASN A 153 -11.16 -0.95 24.04
C ASN A 153 -10.83 0.26 24.92
N ASN A 154 -11.43 1.39 24.54
CA ASN A 154 -11.50 2.69 25.21
C ASN A 154 -10.56 3.75 24.59
N GLY A 155 -11.21 4.81 24.12
CA GLY A 155 -10.61 5.88 23.33
C GLY A 155 -9.37 6.46 23.96
N LEU A 156 -8.27 6.38 23.22
CA LEU A 156 -7.13 7.25 23.37
C LEU A 156 -6.45 7.32 22.01
N ILE A 157 -6.35 8.52 21.46
CA ILE A 157 -5.52 8.82 20.31
C ILE A 157 -4.08 8.49 20.73
N ILE A 158 -3.61 7.28 20.42
CA ILE A 158 -2.20 6.92 20.57
C ILE A 158 -1.54 7.20 19.24
N GLY A 159 -1.19 8.47 19.05
CA GLY A 159 -0.01 8.79 18.25
C GLY A 159 1.20 8.25 18.98
N ALA A 160 1.78 7.15 18.49
CA ALA A 160 3.08 6.69 18.94
C ALA A 160 3.80 5.95 17.81
N ALA A 161 4.87 6.61 17.35
CA ALA A 161 6.14 6.07 16.90
C ALA A 161 6.14 4.69 16.19
N MET A 162 6.40 4.69 14.88
CA MET A 162 7.14 3.59 14.28
C MET A 162 8.63 3.92 14.27
N LEU A 163 9.35 3.28 15.20
CA LEU A 163 10.77 2.99 15.04
C LEU A 163 10.95 1.98 13.90
N ALA A 164 11.90 2.25 13.02
CA ALA A 164 12.31 1.37 11.94
C ALA A 164 12.96 0.08 12.47
N LEU A 165 12.72 -1.05 11.78
CA LEU A 165 13.69 -2.05 11.29
C LEU A 165 13.05 -3.44 11.16
N GLY A 166 13.32 -4.10 10.03
CA GLY A 166 13.14 -5.55 9.90
C GLY A 166 12.80 -6.00 8.49
N ALA A 167 13.83 -6.27 7.69
CA ALA A 167 13.71 -6.91 6.39
C ALA A 167 12.98 -8.28 6.49
N ILE A 168 11.96 -8.50 5.67
CA ILE A 168 11.56 -9.86 5.30
C ILE A 168 12.25 -10.17 3.97
N ILE A 169 13.34 -10.92 4.07
CA ILE A 169 13.96 -11.60 2.94
C ILE A 169 13.10 -12.83 2.66
N ALA A 170 12.36 -12.83 1.55
CA ALA A 170 11.89 -14.07 0.93
C ALA A 170 12.98 -14.54 -0.05
N LEU A 171 13.86 -15.42 0.43
CA LEU A 171 14.71 -16.23 -0.43
C LEU A 171 13.79 -17.20 -1.17
N ASN A 172 13.60 -17.00 -2.48
CA ASN A 172 13.18 -18.08 -3.35
C ASN A 172 14.40 -18.53 -4.15
N SER A 173 15.13 -19.50 -3.59
CA SER A 173 16.15 -20.25 -4.30
C SER A 173 15.45 -21.34 -5.11
N ASN A 174 15.38 -21.17 -6.43
CA ASN A 174 15.26 -22.32 -7.34
C ASN A 174 16.60 -22.46 -8.07
N LYS A 175 17.39 -23.42 -7.59
CA LYS A 175 18.54 -23.98 -8.28
C LYS A 175 18.11 -25.23 -9.06
N HIS A 176 18.71 -25.37 -10.24
CA HIS A 176 18.82 -26.54 -11.12
C HIS A 176 17.63 -26.92 -12.02
N HIS A 177 17.82 -26.72 -13.33
CA HIS A 177 18.16 -27.87 -14.18
C HIS A 177 19.02 -27.46 -15.39
N ASP A 178 20.07 -28.24 -15.61
CA ASP A 178 20.96 -28.27 -16.77
C ASP A 178 20.20 -28.50 -18.09
N SER A 179 20.72 -27.95 -19.20
CA SER A 179 21.30 -28.74 -20.30
C SER A 179 21.70 -27.87 -21.51
N SER A 180 22.98 -28.01 -21.88
CA SER A 180 23.52 -28.05 -23.25
C SER A 180 23.17 -26.94 -24.26
N HIS A 181 24.16 -26.13 -24.62
CA HIS A 181 24.73 -26.24 -25.97
C HIS A 181 26.14 -25.68 -26.02
N GLN A 182 27.03 -26.57 -26.42
CA GLN A 182 28.43 -26.39 -26.71
C GLN A 182 28.50 -26.16 -28.22
N GLU A 183 28.86 -24.94 -28.64
CA GLU A 183 29.44 -24.76 -29.96
C GLU A 183 30.83 -24.13 -29.75
N ASP A 184 31.82 -25.01 -29.95
CA ASP A 184 33.16 -24.66 -30.36
C ASP A 184 33.12 -23.69 -31.55
N PHE A 185 34.00 -22.69 -31.58
CA PHE A 185 35.07 -22.62 -32.59
C PHE A 185 35.89 -21.31 -32.46
N LYS A 186 37.15 -21.52 -32.08
CA LYS A 186 38.40 -20.94 -32.61
C LYS A 186 38.69 -19.44 -32.47
N ASP A 187 39.70 -19.18 -31.63
CA ASP A 187 40.98 -18.56 -31.99
C ASP A 187 40.99 -17.59 -33.18
N LEU A 188 41.37 -16.34 -32.87
CA LEU A 188 42.49 -15.65 -33.52
C LEU A 188 42.86 -14.41 -32.70
N THR A 189 43.84 -14.58 -31.80
CA THR A 189 44.81 -13.52 -31.51
C THR A 189 45.65 -13.24 -32.76
N THR A 190 45.92 -11.98 -33.10
CA THR A 190 47.27 -11.42 -33.39
C THR A 190 47.18 -9.93 -33.76
N GLU A 191 47.78 -9.12 -32.88
CA GLU A 191 48.68 -7.97 -33.07
C GLU A 191 48.59 -6.94 -34.22
N SER A 192 49.00 -5.72 -33.82
CA SER A 192 50.01 -4.85 -34.45
C SER A 192 49.59 -3.68 -35.37
N ASN A 193 49.66 -2.48 -34.79
CA ASN A 193 50.45 -1.29 -35.23
C ASN A 193 50.91 -1.11 -36.70
N GLY A 194 50.76 0.13 -37.21
CA GLY A 194 51.59 0.77 -38.25
C GLY A 194 50.75 1.55 -39.29
N LYS A 195 50.64 2.89 -39.30
CA LYS A 195 51.54 3.98 -39.79
C LYS A 195 51.79 4.01 -41.33
N GLY A 196 51.49 5.16 -41.96
CA GLY A 196 51.91 5.62 -43.31
C GLY A 196 50.94 5.21 -44.43
N GLU A 197 50.48 6.03 -45.37
CA GLU A 197 50.89 7.36 -45.89
C GLU A 197 49.67 8.28 -46.08
#